data_AF-A0A961EQX8-F1
#
_entry.id   AF-A0A961EQX8-F1
#
_cell.length_a   1.000
_cell.length_b   1.000
_cell.length_c   1.000
_cell.angle_alpha   90.00
_cell.angle_beta   90.00
_cell.angle_gamma   90.00
#
_symmetry.space_group_name_H-M   'P 1'
#
loop_
_entity.id
_entity.type
_entity.pdbx_description
1 polymer ?
#
loop_
_entity_poly.entity_id
_entity_poly.type
_entity_poly.pdbx_seq_one_letter_code
_entity_poly.pdbx_strand_id
1 'polypeptide(L)'
;MADQVELSYEDISLQMPIMSASDGSKFFDVRELKEKTGLSAYDPDLHNTAIAKSAITWIDSKSGKLLYRGIDVEDLVNHSSFVETSYLLSHGELPNQAQLEEYSRSLSKHSMIHESMRNFFDSFPGNAHPLAILATMVTALSSYYPQSFEENISKGIDVRTRLLAKVRTLAAWAFKKSIGQPTVYPRDELPYCKNFL
;
A
#
# COMPACT_ATOMS: atom_id res chain seq x y z
N MET A 1 -23.47 -27.79 -9.41
CA MET A 1 -24.35 -27.11 -8.43
C MET A 1 -23.49 -26.05 -7.76
N ALA A 2 -24.00 -24.84 -7.54
CA ALA A 2 -23.24 -23.83 -6.80
C ALA A 2 -23.08 -24.31 -5.36
N ASP A 3 -21.86 -24.37 -4.84
CA ASP A 3 -21.59 -24.64 -3.43
C ASP A 3 -22.25 -23.51 -2.60
N GLN A 4 -23.12 -23.85 -1.65
CA GLN A 4 -23.84 -22.91 -0.79
C GLN A 4 -23.86 -23.41 0.65
N VAL A 5 -23.93 -22.47 1.60
CA VAL A 5 -24.16 -22.73 3.02
C VAL A 5 -25.55 -22.23 3.38
N GLU A 6 -26.33 -23.03 4.08
CA GLU A 6 -27.64 -22.63 4.57
C GLU A 6 -27.55 -22.20 6.05
N LEU A 7 -28.11 -21.03 6.36
CA LEU A 7 -28.33 -20.56 7.72
C LEU A 7 -29.82 -20.60 8.02
N SER A 8 -30.20 -21.34 9.06
CA SER A 8 -31.59 -21.38 9.56
C SER A 8 -31.69 -20.59 10.87
N TYR A 9 -32.58 -19.61 10.91
CA TYR A 9 -32.87 -18.82 12.10
C TYR A 9 -34.37 -18.50 12.16
N GLU A 10 -35.04 -18.93 13.24
CA GLU A 10 -36.51 -18.88 13.37
C GLU A 10 -37.19 -19.54 12.14
N ASP A 11 -38.11 -18.84 11.46
CA ASP A 11 -38.79 -19.32 10.25
C ASP A 11 -38.06 -18.94 8.95
N ILE A 12 -36.83 -18.42 9.05
CA ILE A 12 -36.04 -17.91 7.93
C ILE A 12 -34.92 -18.88 7.58
N SER A 13 -34.92 -19.35 6.32
CA SER A 13 -33.78 -20.06 5.72
C SER A 13 -33.08 -19.11 4.74
N LEU A 14 -31.80 -18.83 5.01
CA LEU A 14 -30.94 -18.01 4.17
C LEU A 14 -29.87 -18.86 3.50
N GLN A 15 -29.90 -18.91 2.17
CA GLN A 15 -28.85 -19.50 1.36
C GLN A 15 -27.72 -18.48 1.16
N MET A 16 -26.52 -18.83 1.60
CA MET A 16 -25.31 -18.01 1.49
C MET A 16 -24.36 -18.64 0.44
N PRO A 17 -24.10 -17.95 -0.68
CA PRO A 17 -23.17 -18.43 -1.70
C PRO A 17 -21.76 -18.67 -1.16
N ILE A 18 -21.12 -19.76 -1.59
CA ILE A 18 -19.68 -19.97 -1.33
C ILE A 18 -18.86 -19.30 -2.44
N MET A 19 -17.85 -18.55 -2.01
CA MET A 19 -16.84 -17.90 -2.81
C MET A 19 -15.52 -18.62 -2.59
N SER A 20 -14.83 -18.96 -3.68
CA SER A 20 -13.53 -19.63 -3.62
C SER A 20 -12.41 -18.66 -4.00
N ALA A 21 -11.31 -18.69 -3.25
CA ALA A 21 -10.06 -18.04 -3.62
C ALA A 21 -9.17 -18.98 -4.46
N SER A 22 -8.14 -18.41 -5.08
CA SER A 22 -7.19 -19.14 -5.94
C SER A 22 -6.34 -20.17 -5.18
N ASP A 23 -6.21 -20.02 -3.87
CA ASP A 23 -5.52 -20.96 -2.96
C ASP A 23 -6.43 -22.10 -2.46
N GLY A 24 -7.69 -22.12 -2.91
CA GLY A 24 -8.68 -23.10 -2.47
C GLY A 24 -9.42 -22.74 -1.19
N SER A 25 -9.08 -21.61 -0.54
CA SER A 25 -9.83 -21.10 0.61
C SER A 25 -11.27 -20.79 0.21
N LYS A 26 -12.23 -21.16 1.06
CA LYS A 26 -13.67 -20.96 0.84
C LYS A 26 -14.22 -19.96 1.84
N PHE A 27 -15.10 -19.08 1.36
CA PHE A 27 -15.77 -18.04 2.14
C PHE A 27 -17.26 -18.13 1.84
N PHE A 28 -18.12 -17.94 2.82
CA PHE A 28 -19.56 -17.78 2.57
C PHE A 28 -19.91 -16.29 2.61
N ASP A 29 -20.81 -15.89 1.71
CA ASP A 29 -21.17 -14.48 1.55
C ASP A 29 -22.25 -14.05 2.56
N VAL A 30 -21.88 -13.13 3.46
CA VAL A 30 -22.74 -12.62 4.54
C VAL A 30 -23.41 -11.28 4.22
N ARG A 31 -23.32 -10.78 2.98
CA ARG A 31 -23.83 -9.44 2.61
C ARG A 31 -25.32 -9.25 2.88
N GLU A 32 -26.12 -10.30 2.70
CA GLU A 32 -27.58 -10.26 2.89
C GLU A 32 -28.03 -10.69 4.30
N LEU A 33 -27.09 -11.06 5.19
CA LEU A 33 -27.38 -11.63 6.49
C LEU A 33 -28.30 -10.73 7.33
N LYS A 34 -27.91 -9.47 7.52
CA LYS A 34 -28.64 -8.52 8.37
C LYS A 34 -30.00 -8.15 7.81
N GLU A 35 -30.08 -7.92 6.50
CA GLU A 35 -31.33 -7.54 5.83
C GLU A 35 -32.37 -8.65 5.91
N LYS A 36 -31.95 -9.91 5.74
CA LYS A 36 -32.89 -11.05 5.68
C LYS A 36 -33.20 -11.67 7.03
N THR A 37 -32.28 -11.63 8.00
CA THR A 37 -32.45 -12.35 9.29
C THR A 37 -32.51 -11.43 10.51
N GLY A 38 -32.14 -10.16 10.37
CA GLY A 38 -31.93 -9.25 11.50
C GLY A 38 -30.66 -9.51 12.33
N LEU A 39 -29.94 -10.61 12.06
CA LEU A 39 -28.70 -10.96 12.74
C LEU A 39 -27.51 -10.12 12.26
N SER A 40 -26.50 -9.98 13.11
CA SER A 40 -25.20 -9.39 12.74
C SER A 40 -24.10 -10.36 13.13
N ALA A 41 -23.09 -10.52 12.27
CA ALA A 41 -21.91 -11.27 12.61
C ALA A 41 -21.14 -10.55 13.72
N TYR A 42 -20.76 -11.28 14.76
CA TYR A 42 -19.91 -10.79 15.84
C TYR A 42 -18.57 -11.51 15.76
N ASP A 43 -17.57 -10.83 15.21
CA ASP A 43 -16.22 -11.35 14.99
C ASP A 43 -15.21 -10.26 15.40
N PRO A 44 -14.95 -10.10 16.71
CA PRO A 44 -13.94 -9.16 17.17
C PRO A 44 -12.58 -9.50 16.52
N ASP A 45 -11.84 -8.47 16.14
CA ASP A 45 -10.54 -8.56 15.44
C ASP A 45 -10.61 -9.18 14.02
N LEU A 46 -11.80 -9.51 13.51
CA LEU A 46 -12.05 -9.99 12.15
C LEU A 46 -11.31 -11.29 11.78
N HIS A 47 -11.00 -12.15 12.76
CA HIS A 47 -10.26 -13.39 12.52
C HIS A 47 -10.93 -14.34 11.52
N ASN A 48 -12.26 -14.30 11.42
CA ASN A 48 -13.04 -15.15 10.54
C ASN A 48 -13.63 -14.38 9.34
N THR A 49 -13.35 -13.08 9.23
CA THR A 49 -14.01 -12.19 8.27
C THR A 49 -13.04 -11.71 7.18
N ALA A 50 -13.31 -12.12 5.94
CA ALA A 50 -12.63 -11.56 4.77
C ALA A 50 -13.28 -10.23 4.34
N ILE A 51 -12.52 -9.15 4.40
CA ILE A 51 -13.02 -7.78 4.10
C ILE A 51 -12.86 -7.37 2.64
N ALA A 52 -11.94 -7.99 1.89
CA ALA A 52 -11.62 -7.61 0.53
C ALA A 52 -11.10 -8.78 -0.29
N LYS A 53 -11.36 -8.74 -1.60
CA LYS A 53 -10.66 -9.59 -2.58
C LYS A 53 -9.35 -8.92 -2.97
N SER A 54 -8.25 -9.64 -2.88
CA SER A 54 -6.92 -9.13 -3.25
C SER A 54 -6.19 -10.14 -4.12
N ALA A 55 -5.44 -9.62 -5.09
CA ALA A 55 -4.50 -10.37 -5.92
C ALA A 55 -3.07 -9.81 -5.76
N ILE A 56 -2.78 -9.18 -4.62
CA ILE A 56 -1.49 -8.50 -4.36
C ILE A 56 -0.53 -9.41 -3.62
N THR A 57 -0.94 -9.89 -2.44
CA THR A 57 -0.10 -10.68 -1.54
C THR A 57 -0.88 -11.88 -1.05
N TRP A 58 -0.19 -13.02 -0.94
CA TRP A 58 -0.71 -14.22 -0.30
C TRP A 58 0.26 -14.69 0.78
N ILE A 59 -0.29 -15.15 1.91
CA ILE A 59 0.46 -15.56 3.09
C ILE A 59 -0.07 -16.91 3.53
N ASP A 60 0.83 -17.88 3.73
CA ASP A 60 0.52 -19.12 4.41
C ASP A 60 1.33 -19.23 5.70
N SER A 61 0.63 -19.06 6.82
CA SER A 61 1.22 -19.11 8.15
C SER A 61 1.74 -20.49 8.54
N LYS A 62 1.26 -21.57 7.91
CA LYS A 62 1.70 -22.95 8.21
C LYS A 62 3.01 -23.29 7.52
N SER A 63 3.11 -22.96 6.23
CA SER A 63 4.35 -23.19 5.48
C SER A 63 5.36 -22.05 5.61
N GLY A 64 4.94 -20.90 6.16
CA GLY A 64 5.78 -19.70 6.25
C GLY A 64 5.96 -18.99 4.90
N LYS A 65 5.19 -19.34 3.88
CA LYS A 65 5.33 -18.78 2.53
C LYS A 65 4.65 -17.42 2.40
N LEU A 66 5.34 -16.51 1.69
CA LEU A 66 4.86 -15.18 1.36
C LEU A 66 5.06 -14.96 -0.15
N LEU A 67 3.96 -14.67 -0.85
CA LEU A 67 3.98 -14.45 -2.30
C LEU A 67 3.55 -13.01 -2.62
N TYR A 68 4.28 -12.34 -3.50
CA TYR A 68 3.89 -11.07 -4.12
C TYR A 68 3.52 -11.29 -5.57
N ARG A 69 2.26 -11.01 -5.94
CA ARG A 69 1.71 -11.28 -7.27
C ARG A 69 1.95 -12.73 -7.74
N GLY A 70 2.00 -13.68 -6.80
CA GLY A 70 2.27 -15.09 -7.07
C GLY A 70 3.76 -15.48 -7.14
N ILE A 71 4.69 -14.53 -7.02
CA ILE A 71 6.14 -14.77 -6.98
C ILE A 71 6.60 -14.90 -5.53
N ASP A 72 7.48 -15.86 -5.25
CA ASP A 72 8.05 -16.04 -3.90
C ASP A 72 8.89 -14.82 -3.50
N VAL A 73 8.71 -14.34 -2.27
CA VAL A 73 9.50 -13.21 -1.76
C VAL A 73 10.98 -13.59 -1.66
N GLU A 74 11.33 -14.85 -1.41
CA GLU A 74 12.74 -15.28 -1.44
C GLU A 74 13.38 -15.06 -2.81
N ASP A 75 12.65 -15.35 -3.90
CA ASP A 75 13.13 -15.11 -5.26
C ASP A 75 13.30 -13.61 -5.52
N LEU A 76 12.35 -12.78 -5.07
CA LEU A 76 12.45 -11.32 -5.20
C LEU A 76 13.64 -10.74 -4.43
N VAL A 77 13.93 -11.25 -3.22
CA VAL A 77 15.07 -10.80 -2.43
C VAL A 77 16.40 -11.14 -3.11
N ASN A 78 16.50 -12.32 -3.72
CA ASN A 78 17.75 -12.78 -4.35
C ASN A 78 17.97 -12.23 -5.76
N HIS A 79 16.90 -11.91 -6.49
CA HIS A 79 16.97 -11.64 -7.93
C HIS A 79 16.35 -10.31 -8.36
N SER A 80 15.74 -9.55 -7.44
CA SER A 80 15.09 -8.29 -7.76
C SER A 80 15.61 -7.12 -6.92
N SER A 81 15.28 -5.92 -7.35
CA SER A 81 15.52 -4.68 -6.61
C SER A 81 14.24 -4.17 -5.95
N PHE A 82 14.38 -3.27 -4.98
CA PHE A 82 13.25 -2.57 -4.38
C PHE A 82 12.36 -1.89 -5.43
N VAL A 83 12.97 -1.29 -6.45
CA VAL A 83 12.26 -0.53 -7.49
C VAL A 83 11.46 -1.46 -8.39
N GLU A 84 12.00 -2.61 -8.76
CA GLU A 84 11.27 -3.64 -9.51
C GLU A 84 10.13 -4.24 -8.70
N THR A 85 10.38 -4.56 -7.42
CA THR A 85 9.36 -5.10 -6.52
C THR A 85 8.23 -4.08 -6.28
N SER A 86 8.55 -2.79 -6.13
CA SER A 86 7.52 -1.75 -5.99
C SER A 86 6.72 -1.56 -7.27
N TYR A 87 7.36 -1.71 -8.44
CA TYR A 87 6.66 -1.74 -9.73
C TYR A 87 5.68 -2.92 -9.79
N LEU A 88 6.15 -4.13 -9.46
CA LEU A 88 5.34 -5.36 -9.43
C LEU A 88 4.09 -5.20 -8.57
N LEU A 89 4.24 -4.68 -7.36
CA LEU A 89 3.10 -4.49 -6.44
C LEU A 89 2.11 -3.46 -6.99
N SER A 90 2.60 -2.36 -7.58
CA SER A 90 1.76 -1.28 -8.11
C SER A 90 1.06 -1.64 -9.43
N HIS A 91 1.74 -2.34 -10.34
CA HIS A 91 1.27 -2.59 -11.71
C HIS A 91 0.75 -4.01 -11.93
N GLY A 92 1.09 -4.96 -11.06
CA GLY A 92 0.63 -6.35 -11.13
C GLY A 92 1.58 -7.30 -11.84
N GLU A 93 2.54 -6.78 -12.61
CA GLU A 93 3.48 -7.56 -13.42
C GLU A 93 4.91 -7.03 -13.26
N LEU A 94 5.91 -7.86 -13.54
CA LEU A 94 7.30 -7.44 -13.53
C LEU A 94 7.57 -6.47 -14.70
N PRO A 95 8.37 -5.40 -14.50
CA PRO A 95 8.70 -4.48 -15.56
C PRO A 95 9.68 -5.12 -16.55
N ASN A 96 9.56 -4.76 -17.83
CA ASN A 96 10.69 -4.90 -18.75
C ASN A 96 11.74 -3.79 -18.52
N GLN A 97 12.90 -3.91 -19.16
CA GLN A 97 14.01 -2.97 -18.97
C GLN A 97 13.63 -1.50 -19.20
N ALA A 98 12.86 -1.21 -20.26
CA ALA A 98 12.45 0.16 -20.58
C ALA A 98 11.48 0.71 -19.54
N GLN A 99 10.51 -0.10 -19.09
CA GLN A 99 9.57 0.26 -18.03
C GLN A 99 10.28 0.51 -16.70
N LEU A 100 11.28 -0.31 -16.37
CA LEU A 100 12.06 -0.16 -15.14
C LEU A 100 12.86 1.16 -15.15
N GLU A 101 13.50 1.47 -16.26
CA GLU A 101 14.26 2.72 -16.43
C GLU A 101 13.35 3.95 -16.35
N GLU A 102 12.19 3.91 -17.00
CA GLU A 102 11.21 5.00 -16.92
C GLU A 102 10.67 5.17 -15.49
N TYR A 103 10.32 4.08 -14.83
CA TYR A 103 9.81 4.09 -13.47
C TYR A 103 10.85 4.63 -12.48
N SER A 104 12.10 4.17 -12.57
CA SER A 104 13.23 4.65 -11.76
C SER A 104 13.49 6.15 -11.97
N ARG A 105 13.43 6.61 -13.22
CA ARG A 105 13.56 8.04 -13.57
C ARG A 105 12.40 8.86 -13.00
N SER A 106 11.18 8.32 -13.06
CA SER A 106 10.00 8.97 -12.50
C SER A 106 10.09 9.10 -10.98
N LEU A 107 10.59 8.08 -10.28
CA LEU A 107 10.83 8.15 -8.84
C LEU A 107 11.86 9.23 -8.48
N SER A 108 12.93 9.35 -9.26
CA SER A 108 13.95 10.37 -9.03
C SER A 108 13.40 11.78 -9.29
N LYS A 109 12.74 11.98 -10.45
CA LYS A 109 12.13 13.26 -10.85
C LYS A 109 11.11 13.80 -9.84
N HIS A 110 10.35 12.92 -9.19
CA HIS A 110 9.30 13.34 -8.24
C HIS A 110 9.77 13.40 -6.78
N SER A 111 11.05 13.17 -6.52
CA SER A 111 11.61 13.09 -5.16
C SER A 111 11.66 14.43 -4.43
N MET A 112 11.78 15.54 -5.15
CA MET A 112 11.73 16.89 -4.57
C MET A 112 10.35 17.18 -3.98
N ILE A 113 10.31 17.77 -2.80
CA ILE A 113 9.09 18.22 -2.15
C ILE A 113 8.94 19.74 -2.27
N HIS A 114 7.71 20.25 -2.14
CA HIS A 114 7.45 21.67 -2.24
C HIS A 114 8.16 22.43 -1.10
N GLU A 115 8.87 23.53 -1.39
CA GLU A 115 9.68 24.26 -0.38
C GLU A 115 8.87 24.73 0.83
N SER A 116 7.62 25.15 0.65
CA SER A 116 6.73 25.47 1.77
C SER A 116 6.57 24.34 2.80
N MET A 117 6.72 23.07 2.39
CA MET A 117 6.71 21.93 3.30
C MET A 117 7.96 21.88 4.20
N ARG A 118 9.10 22.44 3.75
CA ARG A 118 10.31 22.53 4.57
C ARG A 118 10.06 23.34 5.84
N ASN A 119 9.31 24.43 5.74
CA ASN A 119 8.93 25.26 6.89
C ASN A 119 8.12 24.48 7.94
N PHE A 120 7.33 23.49 7.51
CA PHE A 120 6.61 22.61 8.43
C PHE A 120 7.59 21.72 9.21
N PHE A 121 8.65 21.21 8.57
CA PHE A 121 9.70 20.46 9.28
C PHE A 121 10.40 21.30 10.34
N ASP A 122 10.67 22.57 10.03
CA ASP A 122 11.31 23.48 10.98
C ASP A 122 10.42 23.78 12.20
N SER A 123 9.10 23.73 12.01
CA SER A 123 8.11 24.01 13.05
C SER A 123 7.93 22.87 14.07
N PHE A 124 8.40 21.64 13.78
CA PHE A 124 8.33 20.56 14.77
C PHE A 124 9.34 20.77 15.91
N PRO A 125 8.98 20.36 17.14
CA PRO A 125 9.95 20.25 18.23
C PRO A 125 11.14 19.37 17.85
N GLY A 126 12.34 19.71 18.32
CA GLY A 126 13.57 18.94 18.01
C GLY A 126 13.57 17.49 18.51
N ASN A 127 12.67 17.14 19.43
CA ASN A 127 12.49 15.80 19.99
C ASN A 127 11.21 15.10 19.51
N ALA A 128 10.55 15.63 18.48
CA ALA A 128 9.36 14.99 17.93
C ALA A 128 9.69 13.62 17.33
N HIS A 129 8.84 12.63 17.59
CA HIS A 129 9.04 11.27 17.09
C HIS A 129 8.98 11.26 15.56
N PRO A 130 9.96 10.66 14.83
CA PRO A 130 10.02 10.69 13.37
C PRO A 130 8.74 10.23 12.68
N LEU A 131 8.07 9.22 13.23
CA LEU A 131 6.81 8.71 12.68
C LEU A 131 5.67 9.74 12.77
N ALA A 132 5.61 10.54 13.84
CA ALA A 132 4.60 11.58 13.97
C ALA A 132 4.83 12.69 12.93
N ILE A 133 6.10 13.09 12.75
CA ILE A 133 6.49 14.05 11.70
C ILE A 133 6.09 13.50 10.32
N LEU A 134 6.50 12.26 10.01
CA LEU A 134 6.22 11.63 8.71
C LEU A 134 4.72 11.54 8.43
N ALA A 135 3.92 11.10 9.40
CA ALA A 135 2.48 11.00 9.25
C ALA A 135 1.84 12.36 8.93
N THR A 136 2.16 13.40 9.71
CA THR A 136 1.66 14.75 9.46
C THR A 136 2.08 15.28 8.09
N MET A 137 3.33 15.04 7.69
CA MET A 137 3.84 15.53 6.41
C MET A 137 3.23 14.80 5.21
N VAL A 138 2.96 13.49 5.34
CA VAL A 138 2.24 12.72 4.31
C VAL A 138 0.80 13.20 4.21
N THR A 139 0.12 13.49 5.32
CA THR A 139 -1.21 14.11 5.28
C THR A 139 -1.17 15.48 4.61
N ALA A 140 -0.18 16.31 4.93
CA ALA A 140 -0.02 17.64 4.34
C ALA A 140 0.19 17.59 2.81
N LEU A 141 0.79 16.53 2.25
CA LEU A 141 0.91 16.36 0.79
C LEU A 141 -0.43 16.47 0.07
N SER A 142 -1.54 16.01 0.68
CA SER A 142 -2.87 16.11 0.08
C SER A 142 -3.28 17.56 -0.24
N SER A 143 -2.82 18.54 0.54
CA SER A 143 -3.10 19.96 0.30
C SER A 143 -2.28 20.53 -0.87
N TYR A 144 -1.10 19.97 -1.15
CA TYR A 144 -0.26 20.37 -2.28
C TYR A 144 -0.64 19.67 -3.59
N TYR A 145 -1.37 18.56 -3.49
CA TYR A 145 -1.85 17.76 -4.63
C TYR A 145 -3.36 17.49 -4.48
N PRO A 146 -4.22 18.51 -4.63
CA PRO A 146 -5.65 18.41 -4.33
C PRO A 146 -6.44 17.59 -5.34
N GLN A 147 -5.87 17.26 -6.51
CA GLN A 147 -6.54 16.48 -7.54
C GLN A 147 -6.82 15.06 -7.05
N SER A 148 -8.01 14.54 -7.37
CA SER A 148 -8.37 13.17 -7.03
C SER A 148 -7.47 12.14 -7.73
N PHE A 149 -7.52 10.90 -7.27
CA PHE A 149 -6.78 9.81 -7.91
C PHE A 149 -7.21 9.63 -9.38
N GLU A 150 -8.52 9.68 -9.64
CA GLU A 150 -9.11 9.55 -10.99
C GLU A 150 -8.72 10.71 -11.91
N GLU A 151 -8.73 11.94 -11.39
CA GLU A 151 -8.30 13.13 -12.13
C GLU A 151 -6.83 13.03 -12.54
N ASN A 152 -5.98 12.52 -11.65
CA ASN A 152 -4.57 12.33 -11.97
C ASN A 152 -4.39 11.21 -13.01
N ILE A 153 -5.09 10.08 -12.87
CA ILE A 153 -5.04 8.99 -13.85
C ILE A 153 -5.44 9.47 -15.23
N SER A 154 -6.54 10.24 -15.35
CA SER A 154 -6.99 10.77 -16.65
C SER A 154 -5.97 11.70 -17.32
N LYS A 155 -5.06 12.29 -16.54
CA LYS A 155 -3.94 13.12 -17.00
C LYS A 155 -2.64 12.34 -17.22
N GLY A 156 -2.67 11.01 -17.08
CA GLY A 156 -1.49 10.15 -17.18
C GLY A 156 -0.51 10.33 -16.01
N ILE A 157 -0.98 10.86 -14.87
CA ILE A 157 -0.17 11.09 -13.68
C ILE A 157 -0.26 9.86 -12.78
N ASP A 158 0.87 9.20 -12.55
CA ASP A 158 0.94 8.13 -11.56
C ASP A 158 1.17 8.69 -10.14
N VAL A 159 0.07 8.85 -9.41
CA VAL A 159 0.07 9.31 -8.01
C VAL A 159 0.85 8.36 -7.10
N ARG A 160 0.84 7.05 -7.39
CA ARG A 160 1.52 6.03 -6.58
C ARG A 160 3.03 6.25 -6.61
N THR A 161 3.57 6.44 -7.82
CA THR A 161 4.99 6.79 -8.01
C THR A 161 5.36 8.09 -7.32
N ARG A 162 4.53 9.13 -7.41
CA ARG A 162 4.77 10.41 -6.72
C ARG A 162 4.81 10.26 -5.21
N LEU A 163 3.86 9.51 -4.64
CA LEU A 163 3.81 9.26 -3.20
C LEU A 163 5.07 8.51 -2.76
N LEU A 164 5.43 7.42 -3.44
CA LEU A 164 6.61 6.62 -3.11
C LEU A 164 7.89 7.47 -3.18
N ALA A 165 8.07 8.25 -4.24
CA ALA A 165 9.19 9.16 -4.41
C ALA A 165 9.34 10.17 -3.27
N LYS A 166 8.22 10.75 -2.81
CA LYS A 166 8.22 11.79 -1.78
C LYS A 166 8.35 11.23 -0.38
N VAL A 167 7.73 10.08 -0.09
CA VAL A 167 7.82 9.43 1.22
C VAL A 167 9.26 9.14 1.58
N ARG A 168 10.11 8.76 0.62
CA ARG A 168 11.56 8.63 0.81
C ARG A 168 12.19 9.90 1.38
N THR A 169 11.97 11.05 0.71
CA THR A 169 12.52 12.34 1.11
C THR A 169 11.96 12.79 2.46
N LEU A 170 10.65 12.62 2.67
CA LEU A 170 10.00 12.96 3.94
C LEU A 170 10.53 12.12 5.11
N ALA A 171 10.79 10.83 4.90
CA ALA A 171 11.35 9.95 5.92
C ALA A 171 12.78 10.36 6.30
N ALA A 172 13.62 10.66 5.30
CA ALA A 172 14.98 11.16 5.55
C ALA A 172 14.97 12.50 6.31
N TRP A 173 14.07 13.42 5.94
CA TRP A 173 13.93 14.71 6.62
C TRP A 173 13.38 14.58 8.04
N ALA A 174 12.42 13.67 8.26
CA ALA A 174 11.90 13.37 9.59
C ALA A 174 13.00 12.83 10.52
N PHE A 175 13.88 11.96 10.01
CA PHE A 175 15.04 11.48 10.76
C PHE A 175 16.04 12.61 11.06
N LYS A 176 16.41 13.42 10.05
CA LYS A 176 17.32 14.56 10.26
C LYS A 176 16.78 15.54 11.31
N LYS A 177 15.48 15.82 11.28
CA LYS A 177 14.81 16.68 12.26
C LYS A 177 14.86 16.09 13.68
N SER A 178 14.60 14.80 13.85
CA SER A 178 14.60 14.17 15.18
C SER A 178 15.98 14.11 15.85
N ILE A 179 17.06 14.27 15.08
CA ILE A 179 18.43 14.34 15.59
C ILE A 179 19.03 15.75 15.51
N GLY A 180 18.22 16.76 15.15
CA GLY A 180 18.65 18.17 15.09
C GLY A 180 19.66 18.50 13.98
N GLN A 181 19.72 17.69 12.91
CA GLN A 181 20.62 17.91 11.77
C GLN A 181 19.92 18.64 10.61
N PRO A 182 20.69 19.34 9.75
CA PRO A 182 20.15 19.92 8.53
C PRO A 182 19.52 18.88 7.60
N THR A 183 18.45 19.27 6.91
CA THR A 183 17.83 18.46 5.86
C THR A 183 18.74 18.37 4.63
N VAL A 184 18.70 17.24 3.93
CA VAL A 184 19.49 16.98 2.73
C VAL A 184 18.55 16.83 1.55
N TYR A 185 18.83 17.54 0.46
CA TYR A 185 18.04 17.44 -0.76
C TYR A 185 18.35 16.12 -1.49
N PRO A 186 17.34 15.49 -2.11
CA PRO A 186 17.56 14.30 -2.93
C PRO A 186 18.44 14.64 -4.13
N ARG A 187 19.25 13.68 -4.58
CA ARG A 187 20.12 13.82 -5.74
C ARG A 187 19.64 12.95 -6.90
N ASP A 188 19.33 13.54 -8.05
CA ASP A 188 18.75 12.79 -9.19
C ASP A 188 19.66 11.71 -9.75
N GLU A 189 20.98 11.83 -9.55
CA GLU A 189 21.99 10.87 -10.00
C GLU A 189 22.00 9.57 -9.17
N LEU A 190 21.40 9.57 -7.98
CA LEU A 190 21.45 8.44 -7.05
C LEU A 190 20.22 7.53 -7.17
N PRO A 191 20.42 6.19 -7.28
CA PRO A 191 19.34 5.20 -7.22
C PRO A 191 18.49 5.30 -5.96
N TYR A 192 17.24 4.82 -6.03
CA TYR A 192 16.22 5.06 -5.01
C TYR A 192 16.72 4.83 -3.57
N CYS A 193 17.27 3.65 -3.27
CA CYS A 193 17.75 3.30 -1.93
C CYS A 193 19.03 4.04 -1.55
N LYS A 194 19.95 4.28 -2.50
CA LYS A 194 21.20 5.03 -2.24
C LYS A 194 20.95 6.50 -1.94
N ASN A 195 19.87 7.06 -2.48
CA ASN A 195 19.46 8.44 -2.28
C ASN A 195 18.73 8.64 -0.93
N PHE A 196 18.22 7.56 -0.34
CA PHE A 196 17.61 7.58 0.99
C PHE A 196 18.67 7.61 2.12
N LEU A 197 19.78 6.89 1.92
CA LEU A 197 20.92 6.80 2.85
C LEU A 197 21.76 8.09 2.81
#